data_AF-A0A7C1QK38-F1
#
_entry.id   AF-A0A7C1QK38-F1
#
_cell.length_a   1.000
_cell.length_b   1.000
_cell.length_c   1.000
_cell.angle_alpha   90.00
_cell.angle_beta   90.00
_cell.angle_gamma   90.00
#
_symmetry.space_group_name_H-M   'P 1'
#
loop_
_entity.id
_entity.type
_entity.pdbx_description
1 polymer ?
#
loop_
_entity_poly.entity_id
_entity_poly.type
_entity_poly.pdbx_seq_one_letter_code
_entity_poly.pdbx_strand_id
1 'polypeptide(L)'
;MNRIIIMFLILCNSALLYAQTYTLKAKDYDGKTQYFGFKEDNSGDEIWGIKTEYSGMVYSADMWFNSFPGRTGTYKVEFSVVLEPDGDPEYEVKAGSRRIKKGRYPYSGDSRNCEGATKKCVLNLGEHKINKGEKINVWGTSVYYCQDKDGKWHGAFTRWYELKFTKNNSNLEKSGTSNLE
;
A
#
# COMPACT_ATOMS: atom_id res chain seq x y z
N MET A 1 -59.17 30.17 19.66
CA MET A 1 -57.81 29.81 20.11
C MET A 1 -57.31 28.65 19.25
N ASN A 2 -56.56 28.94 18.18
CA ASN A 2 -56.03 27.91 17.28
C ASN A 2 -54.60 27.58 17.68
N ARG A 3 -54.34 26.32 18.06
CA ARG A 3 -52.98 25.80 18.30
C ARG A 3 -52.46 25.19 17.00
N ILE A 4 -51.41 25.79 16.46
CA ILE A 4 -50.63 25.24 15.34
C ILE A 4 -49.63 24.25 15.92
N ILE A 5 -49.78 22.97 15.58
CA ILE A 5 -48.81 21.91 15.90
C ILE A 5 -47.78 21.90 14.77
N ILE A 6 -46.56 22.38 15.05
CA ILE A 6 -45.43 22.28 14.13
C ILE A 6 -44.80 20.91 14.33
N MET A 7 -45.10 19.98 13.42
CA MET A 7 -44.51 18.65 13.37
C MET A 7 -43.13 18.77 12.69
N PHE A 8 -42.06 18.72 13.48
CA PHE A 8 -40.70 18.62 12.96
C PHE A 8 -40.49 17.23 12.36
N LEU A 9 -40.55 17.13 11.03
CA LEU A 9 -40.02 15.97 10.31
C LEU A 9 -38.49 15.98 10.43
N ILE A 10 -37.95 15.15 11.30
CA ILE A 10 -36.52 14.81 11.28
C ILE A 10 -36.34 13.80 10.15
N LEU A 11 -35.94 14.29 8.97
CA LEU A 11 -35.47 13.45 7.88
C LEU A 11 -34.14 12.81 8.32
N CYS A 12 -34.22 11.55 8.74
CA CYS A 12 -33.05 10.71 8.99
C CYS A 12 -32.38 10.41 7.63
N ASN A 13 -31.48 11.29 7.20
CA ASN A 13 -30.63 11.08 6.04
C ASN A 13 -29.66 9.94 6.35
N SER A 14 -30.04 8.72 5.97
CA SER A 14 -29.15 7.55 5.93
C SER A 14 -28.13 7.77 4.82
N ALA A 15 -27.12 8.60 5.07
CA ALA A 15 -25.98 8.73 4.19
C ALA A 15 -25.28 7.38 4.12
N LEU A 16 -25.38 6.68 2.98
CA LEU A 16 -24.53 5.55 2.68
C LEU A 16 -23.07 6.03 2.77
N LEU A 17 -22.40 5.70 3.88
CA LEU A 17 -20.99 5.98 4.10
C LEU A 17 -20.18 5.04 3.21
N TYR A 18 -19.99 5.44 1.94
CA TYR A 18 -19.03 4.77 1.07
C TYR A 18 -17.65 4.78 1.74
N ALA A 19 -17.03 3.60 1.84
CA ALA A 19 -15.70 3.45 2.42
C ALA A 19 -14.70 4.25 1.57
N GLN A 20 -14.16 5.32 2.15
CA GLN A 20 -13.23 6.19 1.45
C GLN A 20 -11.94 5.43 1.16
N THR A 21 -11.55 5.35 -0.11
CA THR A 21 -10.35 4.63 -0.55
C THR A 21 -9.34 5.58 -1.18
N TYR A 22 -8.07 5.39 -0.83
CA TYR A 22 -6.93 6.10 -1.42
C TYR A 22 -5.96 5.09 -2.00
N THR A 23 -5.47 5.37 -3.21
CA THR A 23 -4.60 4.48 -3.94
C THR A 23 -3.33 5.22 -4.35
N LEU A 24 -2.19 4.72 -3.89
CA LEU A 24 -0.87 5.23 -4.23
C LEU A 24 -0.22 4.25 -5.20
N LYS A 25 -0.01 4.67 -6.45
CA LYS A 25 0.50 3.80 -7.51
C LYS A 25 1.96 4.11 -7.81
N ALA A 26 2.76 3.08 -8.01
CA ALA A 26 4.00 3.22 -8.75
C ALA A 26 3.66 3.49 -10.23
N LYS A 27 4.43 4.35 -10.90
CA LYS A 27 4.23 4.63 -12.33
C LYS A 27 4.58 3.43 -13.21
N ASP A 28 5.38 2.50 -12.70
CA ASP A 28 5.65 1.21 -13.31
C ASP A 28 4.52 0.21 -13.00
N TYR A 29 3.40 0.38 -13.69
CA TYR A 29 2.15 -0.35 -13.42
C TYR A 29 2.07 -1.72 -14.12
N ASP A 30 2.98 -2.03 -15.06
CA ASP A 30 2.86 -3.23 -15.89
C ASP A 30 3.42 -4.49 -15.21
N GLY A 31 4.35 -4.34 -14.27
CA GLY A 31 5.04 -5.44 -13.59
C GLY A 31 6.00 -6.22 -14.50
N LYS A 32 6.30 -5.67 -15.68
CA LYS A 32 7.09 -6.26 -16.77
C LYS A 32 8.36 -5.48 -17.06
N THR A 33 8.33 -4.16 -16.93
CA THR A 33 9.48 -3.29 -17.19
C THR A 33 10.21 -3.02 -15.86
N GLN A 34 11.53 -2.83 -15.90
CA GLN A 34 12.29 -2.28 -14.77
C GLN A 34 12.41 -0.77 -14.99
N TYR A 35 11.35 0.00 -14.75
CA TYR A 35 11.41 1.45 -14.95
C TYR A 35 11.81 2.17 -13.66
N PHE A 36 13.02 2.74 -13.68
CA PHE A 36 13.56 3.57 -12.61
C PHE A 36 13.32 5.05 -12.94
N GLY A 37 12.57 5.76 -12.09
CA GLY A 37 12.31 7.19 -12.32
C GLY A 37 11.63 7.87 -11.14
N PHE A 38 11.86 9.18 -11.05
CA PHE A 38 11.27 10.08 -10.04
C PHE A 38 10.26 11.02 -10.72
N LYS A 39 9.33 11.58 -9.95
CA LYS A 39 8.54 12.75 -10.40
C LYS A 39 8.78 13.90 -9.43
N GLU A 40 9.40 14.94 -9.95
CA GLU A 40 9.52 16.24 -9.29
C GLU A 40 8.21 17.02 -9.43
N ASP A 41 7.87 17.81 -8.43
CA ASP A 41 6.85 18.86 -8.58
C ASP A 41 7.47 20.13 -9.22
N ASN A 42 6.64 21.17 -9.36
CA ASN A 42 7.06 22.43 -9.97
C ASN A 42 8.05 23.23 -9.11
N SER A 43 8.34 22.79 -7.87
CA SER A 43 9.38 23.32 -6.99
C SER A 43 10.69 22.54 -7.06
N GLY A 44 10.74 21.44 -7.82
CA GLY A 44 11.89 20.54 -7.87
C GLY A 44 11.93 19.52 -6.72
N ASP A 45 10.87 19.44 -5.90
CA ASP A 45 10.80 18.47 -4.81
C ASP A 45 10.26 17.14 -5.32
N GLU A 46 10.94 16.03 -5.00
CA GLU A 46 10.53 14.67 -5.37
C GLU A 46 9.29 14.23 -4.57
N ILE A 47 8.10 14.57 -5.04
CA ILE A 47 6.82 14.26 -4.37
C ILE A 47 6.53 12.75 -4.26
N TRP A 48 7.06 11.95 -5.18
CA TRP A 48 7.10 10.50 -5.13
C TRP A 48 8.15 9.97 -6.12
N GLY A 49 8.64 8.75 -5.91
CA GLY A 49 9.63 8.15 -6.81
C GLY A 49 10.02 6.71 -6.46
N ILE A 50 10.94 6.16 -7.26
CA ILE A 50 11.59 4.86 -7.00
C ILE A 50 13.11 5.05 -7.04
N LYS A 51 13.79 4.84 -5.90
CA LYS A 51 15.26 4.87 -5.82
C LYS A 51 15.78 3.45 -5.74
N THR A 52 16.85 3.15 -6.47
CA THR A 52 17.55 1.87 -6.34
C THR A 52 18.97 2.05 -5.86
N GLU A 53 19.45 1.05 -5.14
CA GLU A 53 20.84 0.93 -4.73
C GLU A 53 21.32 -0.46 -5.11
N TYR A 54 22.54 -0.53 -5.65
CA TYR A 54 23.20 -1.76 -6.03
C TYR A 54 24.42 -1.97 -5.14
N SER A 55 24.43 -3.06 -4.37
CA SER A 55 25.59 -3.46 -3.56
C SER A 55 26.07 -4.86 -3.94
N GLY A 56 26.54 -5.03 -5.19
CA GLY A 56 27.02 -6.32 -5.67
C GLY A 56 25.87 -7.27 -6.03
N MET A 57 25.56 -8.29 -5.23
CA MET A 57 24.50 -9.25 -5.59
C MET A 57 23.09 -8.86 -5.12
N VAL A 58 22.92 -7.70 -4.50
CA VAL A 58 21.62 -7.26 -3.98
C VAL A 58 21.28 -5.91 -4.57
N TYR A 59 20.10 -5.83 -5.17
CA TYR A 59 19.45 -4.56 -5.47
C TYR A 59 18.47 -4.27 -4.34
N SER A 60 18.48 -3.07 -3.78
CA SER A 60 17.36 -2.59 -2.99
C SER A 60 16.65 -1.47 -3.72
N ALA A 61 15.35 -1.35 -3.46
CA ALA A 61 14.52 -0.30 -4.01
C ALA A 61 13.69 0.35 -2.91
N ASP A 62 13.42 1.64 -3.08
CA ASP A 62 12.51 2.42 -2.26
C ASP A 62 11.48 3.09 -3.15
N MET A 63 10.20 2.82 -2.93
CA MET A 63 9.10 3.67 -3.39
C MET A 63 8.67 4.60 -2.25
N TRP A 64 8.45 5.88 -2.55
CA TRP A 64 7.91 6.80 -1.55
C TRP A 64 6.86 7.74 -2.10
N PHE A 65 6.05 8.28 -1.20
CA PHE A 65 5.10 9.37 -1.41
C PHE A 65 5.27 10.35 -0.24
N ASN A 66 5.57 11.62 -0.51
CA ASN A 66 5.90 12.57 0.56
C ASN A 66 4.72 12.91 1.48
N SER A 67 3.49 12.68 1.04
CA SER A 67 2.30 13.06 1.78
C SER A 67 1.14 12.13 1.48
N PHE A 68 0.57 11.53 2.53
CA PHE A 68 -0.67 10.78 2.43
C PHE A 68 -1.86 11.73 2.21
N PRO A 69 -2.62 11.58 1.10
CA PRO A 69 -3.69 12.52 0.74
C PRO A 69 -4.97 12.35 1.58
N GLY A 70 -5.08 11.25 2.32
CA GLY A 70 -6.27 10.96 3.11
C GLY A 70 -6.35 11.74 4.42
N ARG A 71 -7.57 11.83 4.97
CA ARG A 71 -7.77 12.36 6.33
C ARG A 71 -7.12 11.42 7.34
N THR A 72 -6.74 11.94 8.51
CA THR A 72 -6.29 11.08 9.61
C THR A 72 -7.38 10.07 9.99
N GLY A 73 -7.01 8.81 10.19
CA GLY A 73 -7.95 7.74 10.58
C GLY A 73 -7.33 6.34 10.54
N THR A 74 -8.13 5.33 10.85
CA THR A 74 -7.75 3.92 10.70
C THR A 74 -8.08 3.44 9.29
N TYR A 75 -7.12 2.78 8.66
CA TYR A 75 -7.22 2.27 7.30
C TYR A 75 -6.83 0.79 7.26
N LYS A 76 -7.59 -0.02 6.54
CA LYS A 76 -7.10 -1.29 6.03
C LYS A 76 -6.09 -0.98 4.92
N VAL A 77 -4.89 -1.54 5.03
CA VAL A 77 -3.79 -1.32 4.07
C VAL A 77 -3.55 -2.59 3.27
N GLU A 78 -3.66 -2.48 1.95
CA GLU A 78 -3.43 -3.54 0.98
C GLU A 78 -2.24 -3.17 0.07
N PHE A 79 -1.37 -4.13 -0.21
CA PHE A 79 -0.15 -3.92 -0.97
C PHE A 79 -0.08 -4.86 -2.16
N SER A 80 -0.16 -4.29 -3.35
CA SER A 80 -0.28 -5.03 -4.60
C SER A 80 1.06 -5.15 -5.30
N VAL A 81 1.46 -6.40 -5.55
CA VAL A 81 2.84 -6.80 -5.83
C VAL A 81 2.89 -7.89 -6.89
N VAL A 82 4.03 -8.05 -7.56
CA VAL A 82 4.31 -9.19 -8.45
C VAL A 82 5.24 -10.13 -7.71
N LEU A 83 4.77 -11.34 -7.47
CA LEU A 83 5.54 -12.42 -6.87
C LEU A 83 6.36 -13.12 -7.94
N GLU A 84 7.59 -13.45 -7.60
CA GLU A 84 8.48 -14.25 -8.42
C GLU A 84 8.52 -15.69 -7.87
N PRO A 85 8.78 -16.69 -8.74
CA PRO A 85 8.80 -18.08 -8.32
C PRO A 85 10.15 -18.47 -7.69
N ASP A 86 11.22 -17.74 -7.98
CA ASP A 86 12.62 -18.12 -7.74
C ASP A 86 13.21 -17.51 -6.46
N GLY A 87 12.48 -16.63 -5.78
CA GLY A 87 12.92 -16.00 -4.54
C GLY A 87 11.82 -15.29 -3.74
N ASP A 88 12.17 -14.96 -2.50
CA ASP A 88 11.29 -14.39 -1.48
C ASP A 88 11.90 -13.10 -0.87
N PRO A 89 12.10 -12.02 -1.65
CA PRO A 89 12.81 -10.85 -1.17
C PRO A 89 12.18 -10.23 0.09
N GLU A 90 12.98 -9.48 0.86
CA GLU A 90 12.44 -8.74 2.02
C GLU A 90 11.69 -7.50 1.56
N TYR A 91 10.67 -7.11 2.33
CA TYR A 91 10.02 -5.81 2.19
C TYR A 91 9.70 -5.17 3.54
N GLU A 92 9.59 -3.85 3.52
CA GLU A 92 9.13 -3.04 4.64
C GLU A 92 8.24 -1.89 4.14
N VAL A 93 7.11 -1.67 4.81
CA VAL A 93 6.21 -0.54 4.55
C VAL A 93 6.16 0.35 5.79
N LYS A 94 6.32 1.65 5.60
CA LYS A 94 6.31 2.68 6.65
C LYS A 94 5.34 3.82 6.35
N ALA A 95 4.80 4.41 7.41
CA ALA A 95 4.12 5.70 7.40
C ALA A 95 4.81 6.63 8.41
N GLY A 96 5.41 7.72 7.94
CA GLY A 96 6.35 8.52 8.70
C GLY A 96 7.52 7.67 9.19
N SER A 97 7.81 7.73 10.49
CA SER A 97 8.81 6.88 11.15
C SER A 97 8.28 5.51 11.59
N ARG A 98 6.96 5.26 11.47
CA ARG A 98 6.31 4.06 11.99
C ARG A 98 6.29 2.96 10.94
N ARG A 99 6.71 1.74 11.34
CA ARG A 99 6.54 0.53 10.54
C ARG A 99 5.07 0.11 10.50
N ILE A 100 4.53 -0.04 9.29
CA ILE A 100 3.23 -0.69 9.00
C ILE A 100 3.42 -2.20 9.00
N LYS A 101 4.36 -2.69 8.18
CA LYS A 101 4.67 -4.13 8.07
C LYS A 101 6.11 -4.33 7.63
N LYS A 102 6.73 -5.41 8.10
CA LYS A 102 7.96 -5.99 7.53
C LYS A 102 7.71 -7.47 7.29
N GLY A 103 8.26 -8.03 6.21
CA GLY A 103 8.13 -9.43 5.88
C GLY A 103 8.96 -9.85 4.68
N ARG A 104 8.66 -11.04 4.16
CA ARG A 104 9.20 -11.55 2.90
C ARG A 104 8.07 -11.79 1.91
N TYR A 105 8.35 -11.63 0.63
CA TYR A 105 7.40 -11.96 -0.42
C TYR A 105 7.14 -13.47 -0.44
N PRO A 106 5.89 -13.93 -0.51
CA PRO A 106 5.64 -15.32 -0.82
C PRO A 106 6.10 -15.63 -2.25
N TYR A 107 6.43 -16.90 -2.52
CA TYR A 107 6.64 -17.36 -3.89
C TYR A 107 5.34 -17.23 -4.70
N SER A 108 5.46 -17.09 -6.01
CA SER A 108 4.29 -17.07 -6.89
C SER A 108 3.52 -18.40 -6.90
N GLY A 109 4.20 -19.51 -6.62
CA GLY A 109 3.65 -20.84 -6.34
C GLY A 109 3.82 -21.25 -4.87
N ASP A 110 3.58 -22.52 -4.56
CA ASP A 110 3.64 -23.02 -3.18
C ASP A 110 5.07 -23.21 -2.65
N SER A 111 6.07 -23.21 -3.55
CA SER A 111 7.49 -23.36 -3.22
C SER A 111 8.37 -22.64 -4.25
N ARG A 112 9.65 -22.49 -3.92
CA ARG A 112 10.66 -21.97 -4.85
C ARG A 112 10.70 -22.82 -6.13
N ASN A 113 10.63 -22.18 -7.28
CA ASN A 113 10.71 -22.79 -8.60
C ASN A 113 11.46 -21.85 -9.57
N CYS A 114 12.66 -22.24 -10.00
CA CYS A 114 13.49 -21.41 -10.88
C CYS A 114 12.93 -21.23 -12.30
N GLU A 115 11.92 -22.02 -12.69
CA GLU A 115 11.28 -21.99 -14.02
C GLU A 115 9.80 -21.59 -13.94
N GLY A 116 9.34 -21.16 -12.77
CA GLY A 116 7.94 -20.81 -12.56
C GLY A 116 7.51 -19.53 -13.28
N ALA A 117 6.21 -19.27 -13.29
CA ALA A 117 5.68 -18.00 -13.77
C ALA A 117 5.57 -16.98 -12.61
N THR A 118 5.69 -15.70 -12.93
CA THR A 118 5.36 -14.62 -11.99
C THR A 118 3.85 -14.52 -11.77
N LYS A 119 3.43 -13.95 -10.63
CA LYS A 119 2.01 -13.82 -10.28
C LYS A 119 1.71 -12.49 -9.58
N LYS A 120 0.66 -11.79 -10.02
CA LYS A 120 0.13 -10.63 -9.28
C LYS A 120 -0.57 -11.08 -8.00
N CYS A 121 -0.29 -10.40 -6.89
CA CYS A 121 -0.84 -10.70 -5.58
C CYS A 121 -1.17 -9.42 -4.82
N VAL A 122 -2.13 -9.51 -3.90
CA VAL A 122 -2.44 -8.44 -2.94
C VAL A 122 -2.12 -8.96 -1.55
N LEU A 123 -1.14 -8.34 -0.90
CA LEU A 123 -0.78 -8.62 0.49
C LEU A 123 -1.62 -7.74 1.41
N ASN A 124 -2.31 -8.36 2.37
CA ASN A 124 -3.00 -7.63 3.42
C ASN A 124 -1.99 -7.24 4.51
N LEU A 125 -1.77 -5.94 4.70
CA LEU A 125 -0.85 -5.42 5.70
C LEU A 125 -1.53 -5.16 7.06
N GLY A 126 -2.84 -5.37 7.15
CA GLY A 126 -3.64 -5.16 8.35
C GLY A 126 -4.27 -3.76 8.43
N GLU A 127 -4.79 -3.42 9.61
CA GLU A 127 -5.37 -2.11 9.90
C GLU A 127 -4.38 -1.20 10.63
N HIS A 128 -4.26 0.04 10.18
CA HIS A 128 -3.29 1.00 10.68
C HIS A 128 -3.88 2.40 10.78
N LYS A 129 -3.53 3.12 11.84
CA LYS A 129 -3.80 4.57 11.92
C LYS A 129 -2.82 5.32 11.01
N ILE A 130 -3.34 6.00 9.99
CA ILE A 130 -2.56 6.84 9.07
C ILE A 130 -2.95 8.29 9.31
N ASN A 131 -1.98 9.17 9.49
CA ASN A 131 -2.22 10.59 9.63
C ASN A 131 -2.17 11.28 8.26
N LYS A 132 -3.01 12.32 8.09
CA LYS A 132 -2.93 13.19 6.91
C LYS A 132 -1.52 13.77 6.80
N GLY A 133 -0.95 13.72 5.60
CA GLY A 133 0.37 14.30 5.34
C GLY A 133 1.56 13.43 5.71
N GLU A 134 1.36 12.23 6.28
CA GLU A 134 2.48 11.32 6.54
C GLU A 134 3.16 10.86 5.24
N LYS A 135 4.49 10.86 5.24
CA LYS A 135 5.27 10.22 4.17
C LYS A 135 5.01 8.72 4.18
N ILE A 136 4.67 8.14 3.04
CA ILE A 136 4.55 6.69 2.87
C ILE A 136 5.80 6.20 2.17
N ASN A 137 6.41 5.13 2.67
CA ASN A 137 7.59 4.51 2.06
C ASN A 137 7.43 2.99 2.04
N VAL A 138 7.88 2.41 0.94
CA VAL A 138 7.99 0.98 0.71
C VAL A 138 9.42 0.72 0.33
N TRP A 139 10.09 -0.13 1.09
CA TRP A 139 11.42 -0.61 0.78
C TRP A 139 11.35 -2.09 0.45
N GLY A 140 12.20 -2.57 -0.44
CA GLY A 140 12.39 -3.99 -0.69
C GLY A 140 13.73 -4.32 -1.33
N THR A 141 14.08 -5.61 -1.31
CA THR A 141 15.35 -6.10 -1.87
C THR A 141 15.15 -6.99 -3.09
N SER A 142 16.24 -7.39 -3.73
CA SER A 142 16.29 -8.52 -4.63
C SER A 142 17.15 -9.63 -4.03
N VAL A 143 16.87 -10.86 -4.46
CA VAL A 143 17.57 -12.06 -4.00
C VAL A 143 17.82 -13.00 -5.18
N TYR A 144 19.03 -13.53 -5.31
CA TYR A 144 19.44 -14.38 -6.44
C TYR A 144 19.69 -15.80 -5.95
N TYR A 145 18.63 -16.60 -5.85
CA TYR A 145 18.69 -17.96 -5.30
C TYR A 145 18.76 -19.07 -6.35
N CYS A 146 18.53 -18.74 -7.62
CA CYS A 146 18.44 -19.71 -8.70
C CYS A 146 19.60 -19.53 -9.68
N GLN A 147 20.19 -20.64 -10.09
CA GLN A 147 21.11 -20.69 -11.21
C GLN A 147 20.46 -21.58 -12.27
N ASP A 148 20.34 -21.10 -13.51
CA ASP A 148 19.85 -21.92 -14.59
C ASP A 148 20.87 -22.98 -15.03
N LYS A 149 20.45 -23.83 -15.97
CA LYS A 149 21.27 -24.90 -16.57
C LYS A 149 22.55 -24.40 -17.25
N ASP A 150 22.61 -23.11 -17.61
CA ASP A 150 23.75 -22.48 -18.28
C ASP A 150 24.67 -21.76 -17.27
N GLY A 151 24.41 -21.92 -15.96
CA GLY A 151 25.21 -21.31 -14.91
C GLY A 151 24.86 -19.84 -14.65
N LYS A 152 23.79 -19.31 -15.23
CA LYS A 152 23.39 -17.92 -15.03
C LYS A 152 22.47 -17.78 -13.82
N TRP A 153 22.78 -16.82 -12.96
CA TRP A 153 21.97 -16.52 -11.79
C TRP A 153 20.72 -15.71 -12.16
N HIS A 154 19.58 -16.18 -11.65
CA HIS A 154 18.29 -15.53 -11.67
C HIS A 154 17.94 -15.12 -10.25
N GLY A 155 17.22 -14.01 -10.14
CA GLY A 155 16.82 -13.49 -8.86
C GLY A 155 15.44 -12.88 -8.90
N ALA A 156 14.79 -12.98 -7.76
CA ALA A 156 13.53 -12.33 -7.49
C ALA A 156 13.78 -10.88 -7.13
N PHE A 157 13.16 -9.96 -7.87
CA PHE A 157 13.12 -8.55 -7.54
C PHE A 157 11.88 -8.27 -6.72
N THR A 158 12.01 -7.31 -5.80
CA THR A 158 10.80 -6.69 -5.26
C THR A 158 10.11 -5.91 -6.37
N ARG A 159 8.88 -6.30 -6.71
CA ARG A 159 8.04 -5.63 -7.69
C ARG A 159 6.70 -5.23 -7.07
N TRP A 160 6.46 -3.93 -6.98
CA TRP A 160 5.21 -3.36 -6.48
C TRP A 160 4.56 -2.48 -7.53
N TYR A 161 3.24 -2.33 -7.46
CA TYR A 161 2.52 -1.39 -8.32
C TYR A 161 1.51 -0.51 -7.58
N GLU A 162 1.04 -0.93 -6.39
CA GLU A 162 0.02 -0.17 -5.67
C GLU A 162 0.04 -0.40 -4.15
N LEU A 163 -0.14 0.68 -3.39
CA LEU A 163 -0.65 0.64 -2.02
C LEU A 163 -2.07 1.20 -1.98
N LYS A 164 -2.99 0.46 -1.37
CA LYS A 164 -4.39 0.85 -1.23
C LYS A 164 -4.76 0.97 0.24
N PHE A 165 -5.41 2.07 0.57
CA PHE A 165 -5.85 2.43 1.91
C PHE A 165 -7.36 2.57 1.89
N THR A 166 -8.08 1.67 2.53
CA THR A 166 -9.55 1.75 2.67
C THR A 166 -9.88 2.14 4.11
N LYS A 167 -10.53 3.30 4.27
CA LYS A 167 -10.86 3.85 5.59
C LYS A 167 -11.86 2.93 6.29
N ASN A 168 -11.54 2.54 7.52
CA ASN A 168 -12.49 1.82 8.35
C ASN A 168 -13.42 2.85 9.05
N ASN A 169 -14.72 2.78 8.72
CA ASN A 169 -15.73 3.69 9.25
C ASN A 169 -16.41 3.16 10.53
N SER A 170 -16.02 1.98 11.04
CA SER A 170 -16.70 1.29 12.14
C SER A 170 -16.68 1.98 13.51
N ASN A 171 -15.96 3.09 13.66
CA ASN A 171 -15.85 3.82 14.93
C ASN A 171 -16.68 5.12 15.01
N LEU A 172 -17.41 5.49 13.95
CA LEU A 172 -18.27 6.69 13.97
C LEU A 172 -19.64 6.46 14.62
N GLU A 173 -20.08 5.21 14.79
CA GLU A 173 -21.42 4.91 15.32
C GLU A 173 -21.50 4.86 16.87
N LYS A 174 -20.37 4.80 17.59
CA LYS A 174 -20.38 4.67 19.06
C LYS A 174 -20.47 5.98 19.85
N SER A 175 -20.53 7.13 19.18
CA SER A 175 -20.57 8.46 19.85
C SER A 175 -21.97 9.08 19.91
N GLY A 176 -23.02 8.39 19.46
CA GLY A 176 -24.35 8.98 19.24
C GLY A 176 -25.44 8.71 20.28
N THR A 177 -25.20 7.90 21.32
CA THR A 177 -26.25 7.52 22.28
C THR A 177 -25.72 7.46 23.71
N SER A 178 -25.55 8.62 24.35
CA SER A 178 -25.65 8.70 25.80
C SER A 178 -26.21 10.06 26.20
N ASN A 179 -27.29 10.01 26.98
CA ASN A 179 -27.93 11.07 27.78
C ASN A 179 -29.29 11.53 27.27
N LEU A 180 -30.30 10.67 27.49
CA LEU A 180 -31.63 11.06 27.95
C LEU A 180 -32.12 9.97 28.90
N GLU A 181 -31.70 10.06 30.17
CA GLU A 181 -32.52 9.63 31.32
C GLU A 181 -32.94 10.89 32.07
#